data_AF-A0A4R0DK64-F1
#
_entry.id   AF-A0A4R0DK64-F1
#
_cell.length_a   1.000
_cell.length_b   1.000
_cell.length_c   1.000
_cell.angle_alpha   90.00
_cell.angle_beta   90.00
_cell.angle_gamma   90.00
#
_symmetry.space_group_name_H-M   'P 1'
#
loop_
_entity.id
_entity.type
_entity.pdbx_description
1 polymer ?
#
loop_
_entity_poly.entity_id
_entity_poly.type
_entity_poly.pdbx_seq_one_letter_code
_entity_poly.pdbx_strand_id
1 'polypeptide(L)' 'MFVVDAQHKRLTVFNKSGCCWHIQQQYQVVPNKGLKLVYEREEDATSAEGENVMVTERKLIQNKWKTRVKKYTMLNN' A
#
# COMPACT_ATOMS: atom_id res chain seq x y z
N MET A 1 7.19 -7.54 6.84
CA MET A 1 8.22 -8.04 5.88
C MET A 1 8.67 -6.89 4.99
N PHE A 2 9.88 -6.90 4.41
CA PHE A 2 10.29 -5.87 3.46
C PHE A 2 11.14 -6.44 2.32
N VAL A 3 11.19 -5.72 1.21
CA VAL A 3 12.01 -6.01 0.02
C VAL A 3 12.76 -4.74 -0.38
N VAL A 4 14.03 -4.91 -0.76
CA VAL A 4 14.90 -3.82 -1.22
C VAL A 4 14.97 -3.84 -2.74
N ASP A 5 14.70 -2.69 -3.35
CA ASP A 5 14.96 -2.40 -4.76
C ASP A 5 16.10 -1.39 -4.83
N ALA A 6 17.31 -1.92 -4.94
CA ALA A 6 18.54 -1.13 -4.95
C ALA A 6 18.64 -0.26 -6.22
N GLN A 7 18.15 -0.76 -7.36
CA GLN A 7 18.21 -0.06 -8.65
C GLN A 7 17.44 1.26 -8.59
N HIS A 8 16.25 1.25 -8.01
CA HIS A 8 15.40 2.45 -7.91
C HIS A 8 15.55 3.18 -6.57
N LYS A 9 16.44 2.72 -5.68
CA LYS A 9 16.60 3.22 -4.31
C LYS A 9 15.25 3.23 -3.57
N ARG A 10 14.57 2.09 -3.58
CA ARG A 10 13.26 1.89 -2.96
C ARG A 10 13.30 0.79 -1.92
N LEU A 11 12.58 1.01 -0.82
CA LEU A 11 12.25 -0.01 0.17
C LEU A 11 10.75 -0.25 0.11
N THR A 12 10.33 -1.49 -0.14
CA THR A 12 8.93 -1.88 -0.08
C THR A 12 8.68 -2.62 1.23
N VAL A 13 7.72 -2.16 2.02
CA VAL A 13 7.34 -2.74 3.30
C VAL A 13 5.93 -3.30 3.19
N PHE A 14 5.74 -4.51 3.71
CA PHE A 14 4.46 -5.20 3.79
C PHE A 14 4.08 -5.38 5.26
N ASN A 15 2.93 -4.84 5.63
CA ASN A 15 2.33 -5.00 6.95
C ASN A 15 0.91 -5.55 6.81
N LYS A 16 0.44 -6.22 7.86
CA LYS A 16 -0.92 -6.75 7.92
C LYS A 16 -1.46 -6.73 9.34
N SER A 17 -2.78 -6.77 9.46
CA SER A 17 -3.44 -7.13 10.72
C SER A 17 -3.52 -8.66 10.86
N GLY A 18 -4.16 -9.15 11.92
CA GLY A 18 -4.35 -10.59 12.14
C GLY A 18 -5.29 -11.29 11.14
N CYS A 19 -6.12 -10.54 10.41
CA CYS A 19 -7.12 -11.09 9.47
C CYS A 19 -6.87 -10.57 8.06
N CYS A 20 -7.57 -9.49 7.72
CA CYS A 20 -8.05 -9.26 6.36
C CYS A 20 -7.73 -7.84 5.88
N TRP A 21 -6.79 -7.19 6.57
CA TRP A 21 -6.26 -5.89 6.23
C TRP A 21 -4.76 -6.02 5.93
N HIS A 22 -4.37 -5.61 4.73
CA HIS A 22 -3.00 -5.61 4.25
C HIS A 22 -2.60 -4.21 3.79
N ILE A 23 -1.36 -3.82 4.03
CA ILE A 23 -0.79 -2.60 3.47
C ILE A 23 0.60 -2.87 2.89
N GLN A 24 0.81 -2.35 1.69
CA GLN A 24 2.10 -2.22 1.05
C GLN A 24 2.49 -0.75 1.03
N GLN A 25 3.67 -0.43 1.51
CA GLN A 25 4.23 0.92 1.48
C GLN A 25 5.55 0.91 0.72
N GLN A 26 5.81 1.93 -0.10
CA GLN A 26 7.12 2.11 -0.71
C GLN A 26 7.74 3.42 -0.26
N TYR A 27 9.00 3.32 0.15
CA TYR A 27 9.82 4.43 0.58
C TYR A 27 10.94 4.68 -0.41
N GLN A 28 11.14 5.93 -0.78
CA GLN A 28 12.36 6.39 -1.41
C GLN A 28 13.46 6.53 -0.36
N VAL A 29 14.61 5.91 -0.62
CA VAL A 29 15.82 6.12 0.18
C VAL A 29 16.47 7.43 -0.27
N VAL A 30 16.48 8.43 0.61
CA VAL A 30 17.09 9.74 0.35
C VAL A 30 18.40 9.82 1.14
N PRO A 31 19.57 9.89 0.46
CA PRO A 31 20.86 9.98 1.14
C PRO A 31 20.88 11.11 2.17
N ASN A 32 21.37 10.81 3.37
CA ASN A 32 21.48 11.74 4.50
C ASN A 32 20.15 12.34 5.01
N LYS A 33 19.00 11.88 4.50
CA LYS A 33 17.66 12.35 4.92
C LYS A 33 16.73 11.21 5.36
N GLY A 34 17.11 9.96 5.12
CA GLY A 34 16.35 8.78 5.54
C GLY A 34 15.30 8.32 4.51
N LEU A 35 14.21 7.76 5.00
CA LEU A 35 13.15 7.17 4.18
C LEU A 35 12.02 8.16 3.95
N LYS A 36 11.67 8.41 2.68
CA LYS A 36 10.51 9.21 2.30
C LYS A 36 9.42 8.30 1.75
N LEU A 37 8.26 8.24 2.40
CA LEU A 37 7.11 7.51 1.88
C LEU A 37 6.62 8.13 0.56
N VAL A 38 6.47 7.31 -0.48
CA VAL A 38 6.09 7.77 -1.83
C VAL A 38 4.90 7.02 -2.43
N TYR A 39 4.54 5.86 -1.85
CA TYR A 39 3.41 5.05 -2.27
C TYR A 39 2.84 4.27 -1.10
N GLU A 40 1.53 4.13 -1.09
CA GLU A 40 0.80 3.20 -0.25
C GLU A 40 -0.27 2.48 -1.07
N ARG A 41 -0.46 1.20 -0.81
CA ARG A 41 -1.62 0.44 -1.25
C ARG A 41 -2.15 -0.34 -0.07
N GLU A 42 -3.36 0.00 0.31
CA GLU A 42 -4.10 -0.58 1.40
C GLU A 42 -5.21 -1.45 0.82
N GLU A 43 -5.28 -2.70 1.24
CA GLU A 43 -6.33 -3.65 0.89
C GLU A 43 -7.07 -4.00 2.17
N ASP A 44 -8.32 -3.56 2.24
CA ASP A 44 -9.19 -3.75 3.38
C ASP A 44 -10.37 -4.65 3.00
N ALA A 45 -10.35 -5.87 3.53
CA ALA A 45 -11.41 -6.86 3.40
C ALA A 45 -12.11 -7.12 4.75
N THR A 46 -12.13 -6.16 5.68
CA THR A 46 -12.79 -6.34 6.99
C THR A 46 -14.31 -6.15 6.95
N SER A 47 -14.91 -6.01 5.76
CA SER A 47 -16.37 -5.92 5.65
C SER A 47 -17.03 -7.19 6.23
N ALA A 48 -18.14 -7.02 6.95
CA ALA A 48 -18.73 -8.05 7.82
C ALA A 48 -19.03 -9.39 7.13
N GLU A 49 -19.23 -9.37 5.81
CA GLU A 49 -19.60 -10.54 5.02
C GLU A 49 -18.46 -11.00 4.08
N GLY A 50 -17.29 -10.35 4.11
CA GLY A 50 -16.13 -10.68 3.26
C GLY A 50 -16.36 -10.48 1.76
N GLU A 51 -17.52 -9.96 1.37
CA GLU A 51 -17.96 -9.85 -0.03
C GLU A 51 -17.20 -8.78 -0.82
N ASN A 52 -16.58 -7.83 -0.13
CA ASN A 52 -15.95 -6.69 -0.78
C ASN A 52 -14.58 -6.38 -0.22
N VAL A 53 -13.65 -6.07 -1.12
CA VAL A 53 -12.32 -5.56 -0.82
C VAL A 53 -12.23 -4.11 -1.27
N MET A 54 -11.93 -3.22 -0.33
CA MET A 54 -11.61 -1.83 -0.60
C MET A 54 -10.11 -1.69 -0.82
N VAL A 55 -9.71 -1.27 -2.02
CA VAL A 55 -8.32 -0.99 -2.35
C VAL A 55 -8.12 0.52 -2.43
N THR A 56 -7.33 1.07 -1.51
CA THR A 56 -6.92 2.48 -1.51
C THR A 56 -5.47 2.58 -1.93
N GLU A 57 -5.22 3.19 -3.08
CA GLU A 57 -3.86 3.52 -3.54
C GLU A 57 -3.59 5.01 -3.33
N ARG A 58 -2.47 5.33 -2.69
CA ARG A 58 -1.97 6.70 -2.52
C ARG A 58 -0.60 6.80 -3.18
N LYS A 59 -0.40 7.79 -4.07
CA LYS A 59 0.90 8.08 -4.70
C LYS A 59 1.32 9.51 -4.42
N LEU A 60 2.57 9.72 -4.04
CA LEU A 60 3.13 11.05 -3.88
C LEU A 60 3.65 11.55 -5.23
N ILE A 61 2.92 12.46 -5.87
CA ILE A 61 3.27 13.04 -7.18
C ILE A 61 3.48 14.54 -6.97
N GLN A 62 4.67 15.05 -7.35
CA GLN A 62 5.04 16.46 -7.18
C GLN A 62 4.78 16.98 -5.75
N ASN A 63 5.16 16.17 -4.75
CA ASN A 63 4.98 16.45 -3.32
C ASN A 63 3.51 16.62 -2.87
N LYS A 64 2.54 16.15 -3.66
CA LYS A 64 1.12 16.09 -3.31
C LYS A 64 0.63 14.66 -3.39
N TRP A 65 -0.14 14.22 -2.40
CA TRP A 65 -0.75 12.91 -2.41
C TRP A 65 -1.91 12.87 -3.40
N LYS A 66 -1.92 11.84 -4.25
CA LYS A 66 -3.03 11.50 -5.13
C LYS A 66 -3.58 10.16 -4.67
N THR A 67 -4.88 10.15 -4.33
CA THR A 67 -5.57 8.98 -3.80
C THR A 67 -6.53 8.43 -4.84
N ARG A 68 -6.57 7.12 -4.96
CA ARG A 68 -7.55 6.38 -5.73
C ARG A 68 -8.13 5.28 -4.87
N VAL A 69 -9.45 5.18 -4.86
CA VAL A 69 -10.17 4.14 -4.13
C VAL A 69 -10.92 3.29 -5.14
N LYS A 70 -10.88 1.97 -4.96
CA LYS A 70 -11.66 1.00 -5.73
C LYS A 70 -12.29 -0.01 -4.80
N LYS A 71 -13.55 -0.33 -5.08
CA LYS A 71 -14.26 -1.45 -4.47
C LYS A 71 -14.23 -2.62 -5.43
N TYR A 72 -13.83 -3.79 -4.94
CA TYR A 72 -13.87 -5.05 -5.67
C TYR A 72 -14.84 -5.97 -4.96
N THR A 73 -15.84 -6.47 -5.67
CA THR A 73 -16.75 -7.50 -5.16
C THR A 73 -16.15 -8.86 -5.44
N MET A 74 -16.04 -9.68 -4.40
CA MET A 74 -15.56 -11.06 -4.50
C MET A 74 -16.72 -11.90 -5.05
N LEU A 75 -16.53 -12.50 -6.22
CA LEU A 75 -17.51 -13.43 -6.78
C LEU A 75 -17.30 -14.79 -6.09
N ASN A 76 -18.33 -15.26 -5.38
CA ASN A 76 -18.37 -16.63 -4.89
C ASN A 76 -18.67 -17.54 -6.09
N ASN A 77 -17.72 -18.40 -6.47
CA ASN A 77 -17.95 -19.53 -7.38
C ASN A 77 -18.46 -20.74 -6.59
#